data_AF-A0A0F9LMW6-F1
#
_entry.id   AF-A0A0F9LMW6-F1
#
_cell.length_a   1.000
_cell.length_b   1.000
_cell.length_c   1.000
_cell.angle_alpha   90.00
_cell.angle_beta   90.00
_cell.angle_gamma   90.00
#
_symmetry.space_group_name_H-M   'P 1'
#
loop_
_entity.id
_entity.type
_entity.pdbx_description
1 polymer ?
#
loop_
_entity_poly.entity_id
_entity_poly.type
_entity_poly.pdbx_seq_one_letter_code
_entity_poly.pdbx_strand_id
1 'polypeptide(L)' 'MRYRIQYLVKDERHTTEVDATSPQEAVVKFRHTHVDSSPHANASQVLSVSPDPDACEMSW' A
#
# COMPACT_ATOMS: atom_id res chain seq x y z
N MET A 1 2.55 10.31 6.59
CA MET A 1 3.38 9.16 7.01
C MET A 1 3.37 8.15 5.88
N ARG A 2 4.49 7.50 5.60
CA ARG A 2 4.52 6.50 4.53
C ARG A 2 4.13 5.13 5.07
N TYR A 3 3.30 4.41 4.33
CA TYR A 3 2.90 3.05 4.63
C TYR A 3 3.34 2.12 3.50
N ARG A 4 3.89 0.97 3.87
CA ARG A 4 4.21 -0.12 2.97
C ARG A 4 3.04 -1.11 2.97
N ILE A 5 2.52 -1.38 1.78
CA ILE A 5 1.39 -2.29 1.58
C ILE A 5 1.88 -3.49 0.79
N GLN A 6 1.76 -4.68 1.36
CA GLN A 6 2.00 -5.94 0.65
C GLN A 6 0.67 -6.50 0.17
N TYR A 7 0.60 -6.92 -1.09
CA TYR A 7 -0.61 -7.45 -1.70
C TYR A 7 -0.30 -8.56 -2.70
N LEU A 8 -1.30 -9.39 -3.01
CA LEU A 8 -1.22 -10.44 -4.03
C LEU A 8 -1.97 -10.05 -5.28
N VAL A 9 -1.38 -10.32 -6.45
CA VAL A 9 -2.04 -10.27 -7.75
C VAL A 9 -1.68 -11.54 -8.51
N LYS A 10 -2.67 -12.37 -8.87
CA LYS A 10 -2.44 -13.65 -9.58
C LYS A 10 -1.36 -14.53 -8.90
N ASP A 11 -1.45 -14.65 -7.57
CA ASP A 11 -0.50 -15.37 -6.71
C ASP A 11 0.93 -14.79 -6.64
N GLU A 12 1.19 -13.67 -7.32
CA GLU A 12 2.44 -12.93 -7.20
C GLU A 12 2.36 -11.89 -6.07
N ARG A 13 3.40 -11.83 -5.25
CA ARG A 13 3.50 -10.90 -4.11
C ARG A 13 4.12 -9.60 -4.56
N HIS A 14 3.37 -8.52 -4.38
CA HIS A 14 3.80 -7.17 -4.69
C HIS A 14 3.86 -6.32 -3.42
N THR A 15 4.66 -5.27 -3.50
CA THR A 15 4.77 -4.26 -2.45
C THR A 15 4.63 -2.90 -3.09
N THR A 16 3.92 -1.99 -2.43
CA THR A 16 3.81 -0.59 -2.85
C THR A 16 3.87 0.33 -1.63
N GLU A 17 4.22 1.58 -1.87
CA GLU A 17 4.33 2.62 -0.85
C GLU A 17 3.20 3.64 -1.05
N VAL A 18 2.51 3.99 0.03
CA VAL A 18 1.39 4.94 0.00
C VAL A 18 1.55 5.95 1.14
N ASP A 19 1.52 7.23 0.79
CA ASP A 19 1.47 8.31 1.77
C ASP A 19 0.04 8.51 2.32
N ALA A 20 -0.11 8.31 3.62
CA ALA A 20 -1.38 8.44 4.34
C ALA A 20 -1.18 8.95 5.77
N THR A 21 -2.27 9.33 6.42
CA THR A 21 -2.30 9.73 7.83
C THR A 21 -2.59 8.55 8.77
N SER A 22 -3.08 7.43 8.22
CA SER A 22 -3.39 6.21 8.97
C SER A 22 -3.28 4.96 8.08
N PRO A 23 -3.11 3.75 8.67
CA PRO A 23 -3.13 2.50 7.91
C PRO A 23 -4.43 2.29 7.11
N GLN A 24 -5.57 2.70 7.67
CA GLN A 24 -6.88 2.58 7.03
C GLN A 24 -6.95 3.45 5.79
N GLU A 25 -6.52 4.71 5.89
CA GLU A 25 -6.44 5.61 4.75
C GLU A 25 -5.46 5.10 3.69
N ALA A 26 -4.35 4.48 4.08
CA ALA A 26 -3.40 3.88 3.15
C ALA A 26 -4.04 2.77 2.30
N VAL A 27 -4.86 1.90 2.91
CA VAL A 27 -5.61 0.84 2.18
C VAL A 27 -6.64 1.45 1.24
N VAL A 28 -7.37 2.48 1.70
CA VAL A 28 -8.36 3.18 0.88
C VAL A 28 -7.67 3.79 -0.35
N LYS A 29 -6.58 4.53 -0.15
CA LYS A 29 -5.80 5.12 -1.25
C LYS A 29 -5.23 4.07 -2.19
N PHE A 30 -4.63 3.01 -1.66
CA PHE A 30 -4.12 1.88 -2.45
C PHE A 30 -5.18 1.32 -3.40
N ARG A 31 -6.39 1.06 -2.87
CA ARG A 31 -7.50 0.56 -3.68
C ARG A 31 -7.90 1.54 -4.78
N HIS A 32 -7.98 2.84 -4.49
CA HIS A 32 -8.35 3.85 -5.49
C HIS A 32 -7.28 4.01 -6.58
N THR A 33 -6.00 4.13 -6.23
CA THR A 33 -4.91 4.31 -7.21
C THR A 33 -4.70 3.07 -8.09
N HIS A 34 -4.90 1.87 -7.55
CA HIS A 34 -4.77 0.64 -8.35
C HIS A 34 -5.95 0.42 -9.31
N VAL A 35 -7.15 0.92 -8.99
CA VAL A 35 -8.34 0.79 -9.86
C VAL A 35 -8.15 1.50 -11.20
N ASP A 36 -7.41 2.61 -11.25
CA ASP A 36 -7.14 3.33 -12.50
C ASP A 36 -6.06 2.67 -13.38
N SER A 37 -5.20 1.81 -12.82
CA SER A 37 -4.04 1.26 -13.52
C SER A 37 -4.21 -0.19 -13.99
N SER A 38 -5.18 -0.93 -13.47
CA SER A 38 -5.45 -2.29 -13.94
C SER A 38 -6.85 -2.77 -13.60
N PRO A 39 -7.65 -3.29 -14.55
CA PRO A 39 -8.96 -3.88 -14.27
C PRO A 39 -8.92 -5.11 -13.35
N HIS A 40 -7.72 -5.55 -12.94
CA HIS A 40 -7.50 -6.65 -12.00
C HIS A 40 -7.28 -6.18 -10.55
N ALA A 41 -7.26 -4.87 -10.29
CA ALA A 41 -7.03 -4.30 -8.96
C ALA A 41 -8.09 -4.71 -7.92
N ASN A 42 -9.32 -5.00 -8.35
CA ASN A 42 -10.36 -5.54 -7.46
C ASN A 42 -10.06 -6.95 -6.94
N ALA A 43 -9.12 -7.69 -7.55
CA ALA A 43 -8.67 -9.00 -7.10
C ALA A 43 -7.44 -8.95 -6.18
N SER A 44 -6.93 -7.76 -5.86
CA SER A 44 -5.72 -7.62 -5.04
C SER A 44 -6.01 -7.93 -3.58
N GLN A 45 -5.53 -9.05 -3.07
CA GLN A 45 -5.64 -9.36 -1.63
C GLN A 45 -4.53 -8.63 -0.87
N VAL A 46 -4.89 -7.66 -0.03
CA VAL A 46 -3.95 -7.02 0.90
C VAL A 46 -3.55 -8.03 1.96
N LEU A 47 -2.24 -8.26 2.09
CA LEU A 47 -1.66 -9.18 3.07
C LEU A 47 -1.26 -8.45 4.36
N SER A 48 -0.62 -7.29 4.22
CA SER A 48 -0.13 -6.52 5.34
C SER A 48 -0.03 -5.04 4.99
N VAL A 49 -0.18 -4.21 6.03
CA VAL A 49 -0.01 -2.76 5.97
C VAL A 49 0.82 -2.38 7.17
N SER A 50 2.00 -1.86 6.93
CA SER A 50 2.91 -1.43 8.00
C SER A 50 3.35 0.01 7.75
N PRO A 51 3.48 0.83 8.80
CA PRO A 51 4.20 2.09 8.66
C PRO A 51 5.61 1.78 8.17
N ASP A 52 6.13 2.60 7.25
CA ASP A 52 7.52 2.49 6.83
C ASP A 52 8.39 3.18 7.91
N PRO A 53 9.21 2.43 8.69
CA PRO A 53 10.03 3.00 9.73
C PRO A 53 11.18 3.84 9.16
N ASP A 54 11.64 3.57 7.93
CA ASP A 54 12.75 4.29 7.28
C ASP A 54 12.30 5.66 6.76
N ALA A 55 11.01 5.85 6.47
CA ALA A 55 10.46 7.18 6.17
C ALA A 55 10.37 8.09 7.42
N CYS A 56 10.69 7.55 8.60
CA CYS A 56 10.74 8.25 9.87
C CYS A 56 12.18 8.57 10.30
N GLU A 57 13.15 8.62 9.36
CA GLU A 57 14.40 9.35 9.58
C GLU A 57 14.11 10.85 9.63
N MET A 58 13.61 11.31 10.79
CA MET A 58 13.87 12.69 11.20
C MET A 58 15.39 12.83 11.27
N SER A 59 15.91 13.72 10.43
CA SER A 59 17.29 14.18 10.41
C SER A 59 17.77 14.44 11.84
N TRP A 60 18.82 13.73 12.26
CA TRP A 60 19.63 14.11 13.43
C TRP A 60 20.54 15.28 13.07
#